data_AF-J3I376-F1
#
_entry.id   AF-J3I376-F1
#
_cell.length_a   1.000
_cell.length_b   1.000
_cell.length_c   1.000
_cell.angle_alpha   90.00
_cell.angle_beta   90.00
_cell.angle_gamma   90.00
#
_symmetry.space_group_name_H-M   'P 1'
#
loop_
_entity.id
_entity.type
_entity.pdbx_description
1 polymer ?
#
loop_
_entity_poly.entity_id
_entity_poly.type
_entity_poly.pdbx_seq_one_letter_code
_entity_poly.pdbx_strand_id
1 'polypeptide(L)'
;PPPMWLAGSFAGLSPSFGYLYVLFGANHLPADVFEERPCGPVQIGLFHAGGGDATLATVTVHRTGLGELRLRIPLSRAMATAMIALPLAKFAPEGLLHGVTVQQGDDVRDAAESQDVAGIAAESLVHAGVQRTGAHYRAESEDGCLLIPVAPMTQNIAIYSVAITPLGSNPK
;
A
#
# COMPACT_ATOMS: atom_id res chain seq x y z
N PRO A 1 -31.38 -22.71 -7.33
CA PRO A 1 -30.07 -22.96 -6.70
C PRO A 1 -29.41 -21.65 -6.28
N PRO A 2 -28.83 -21.53 -5.06
CA PRO A 2 -28.12 -20.30 -4.71
C PRO A 2 -26.89 -20.17 -5.62
N PRO A 3 -26.50 -18.95 -6.02
CA PRO A 3 -25.36 -18.77 -6.91
C PRO A 3 -24.09 -19.18 -6.16
N MET A 4 -23.50 -20.31 -6.55
CA MET A 4 -22.21 -20.73 -6.04
C MET A 4 -21.18 -19.64 -6.38
N TRP A 5 -20.67 -18.95 -5.37
CA TRP A 5 -19.52 -18.07 -5.52
C TRP A 5 -18.33 -18.90 -6.01
N LEU A 6 -17.64 -18.42 -7.05
CA LEU A 6 -16.48 -19.07 -7.67
C LEU A 6 -15.45 -19.57 -6.64
N ALA A 7 -15.28 -18.85 -5.52
CA ALA A 7 -14.42 -19.24 -4.39
C ALA A 7 -14.74 -20.65 -3.85
N GLY A 8 -16.02 -20.99 -3.69
CA GLY A 8 -16.45 -22.29 -3.17
C GLY A 8 -16.19 -23.42 -4.16
N SER A 9 -16.33 -23.14 -5.46
CA SER A 9 -16.01 -24.10 -6.53
C SER A 9 -14.52 -24.40 -6.61
N PHE A 10 -13.66 -23.41 -6.38
CA PHE A 10 -12.21 -23.63 -6.31
C PHE A 10 -11.76 -24.34 -5.04
N ALA A 11 -12.39 -24.06 -3.89
CA ALA A 11 -12.12 -24.80 -2.64
C ALA A 11 -12.47 -26.31 -2.77
N GLY A 12 -13.49 -26.64 -3.57
CA GLY A 12 -13.85 -28.04 -3.88
C GLY A 12 -12.86 -28.75 -4.81
N LEU A 13 -12.05 -28.01 -5.58
CA LEU A 13 -10.97 -28.56 -6.42
C LEU A 13 -9.67 -28.69 -5.64
N SER A 14 -9.31 -27.67 -4.85
CA SER A 14 -8.24 -27.72 -3.88
C SER A 14 -8.44 -26.61 -2.84
N PRO A 15 -8.32 -26.90 -1.54
CA PRO A 15 -8.33 -25.89 -0.49
C PRO A 15 -7.34 -24.73 -0.76
N SER A 16 -6.20 -25.03 -1.41
CA SER A 16 -5.19 -24.05 -1.77
C SER A 16 -5.69 -23.02 -2.79
N PHE A 17 -6.52 -23.42 -3.77
CA PHE A 17 -7.06 -22.48 -4.77
C PHE A 17 -8.14 -21.57 -4.18
N GLY A 18 -8.98 -22.10 -3.28
CA GLY A 18 -9.92 -21.28 -2.52
C GLY A 18 -9.21 -20.24 -1.65
N TYR A 19 -8.13 -20.64 -0.98
CA TYR A 19 -7.30 -19.74 -0.17
C TYR A 19 -6.63 -18.65 -1.02
N LEU A 20 -6.01 -19.00 -2.15
CA LEU A 20 -5.41 -18.03 -3.07
C LEU A 20 -6.43 -17.04 -3.64
N TYR A 21 -7.66 -17.49 -3.92
CA TYR A 21 -8.73 -16.60 -4.38
C TYR A 21 -9.15 -15.59 -3.31
N VAL A 22 -9.22 -16.02 -2.05
CA VAL A 22 -9.52 -15.12 -0.92
C VAL A 22 -8.39 -14.12 -0.71
N LEU A 23 -7.13 -14.58 -0.74
CA LEU A 23 -5.97 -13.71 -0.64
C LEU A 23 -5.89 -12.72 -1.82
N PHE A 24 -6.24 -13.14 -3.02
CA PHE A 24 -6.37 -12.25 -4.18
C PHE A 24 -7.43 -11.18 -3.95
N GLY A 25 -8.64 -11.56 -3.52
CA GLY A 25 -9.73 -10.63 -3.26
C GLY A 25 -9.45 -9.64 -2.13
N ALA A 26 -8.61 -10.03 -1.17
CA ALA A 26 -8.19 -9.17 -0.05
C ALA A 26 -6.83 -8.47 -0.29
N ASN A 27 -6.23 -8.64 -1.47
CA ASN A 27 -4.89 -8.16 -1.82
C ASN A 27 -3.78 -8.56 -0.81
N HIS A 28 -3.89 -9.77 -0.28
CA HIS A 28 -3.00 -10.41 0.70
C HIS A 28 -2.14 -11.53 0.10
N LEU A 29 -1.93 -11.56 -1.21
CA LEU A 29 -1.07 -12.57 -1.82
C LEU A 29 0.37 -12.42 -1.30
N PRO A 30 0.98 -13.50 -0.75
CA PRO A 30 2.35 -13.47 -0.26
C PRO A 30 3.33 -13.19 -1.40
N ALA A 31 4.20 -12.20 -1.19
CA ALA A 31 5.20 -11.79 -2.17
C ALA A 31 6.13 -12.94 -2.58
N ASP A 32 6.41 -13.86 -1.65
CA ASP A 32 7.30 -15.01 -1.84
C ASP A 32 6.77 -16.06 -2.83
N VAL A 33 5.46 -16.06 -3.10
CA VAL A 33 4.79 -17.06 -3.96
C VAL A 33 4.45 -16.49 -5.34
N PHE A 34 4.23 -15.18 -5.46
CA PHE A 34 3.76 -14.53 -6.70
C PHE A 34 4.76 -13.54 -7.31
N GLU A 35 6.02 -13.63 -6.89
CA GLU A 35 7.18 -12.88 -7.38
C GLU A 35 6.92 -11.37 -7.52
N GLU A 36 7.05 -10.63 -6.42
CA GLU A 36 7.13 -9.17 -6.48
C GLU A 36 8.46 -8.74 -7.11
N ARG A 37 8.39 -7.95 -8.18
CA ARG A 37 9.58 -7.47 -8.90
C ARG A 37 9.85 -6.00 -8.55
N PRO A 38 11.07 -5.64 -8.11
CA PRO A 38 11.40 -4.24 -7.87
C PRO A 38 11.34 -3.47 -9.19
N CYS A 39 10.56 -2.38 -9.22
CA CYS A 39 10.40 -1.51 -10.39
C CYS A 39 11.22 -0.22 -10.31
N GLY A 40 11.73 0.11 -9.12
CA GLY A 40 12.58 1.27 -8.91
C GLY A 40 12.36 1.91 -7.55
N PRO A 41 13.32 2.72 -7.09
CA PRO A 41 13.16 3.52 -5.88
C PRO A 41 12.28 4.74 -6.14
N VAL A 42 11.48 5.12 -5.14
CA VAL A 42 10.79 6.41 -5.07
C VAL A 42 11.18 7.13 -3.78
N GLN A 43 11.36 8.44 -3.85
CA GLN A 43 11.55 9.28 -2.67
C GLN A 43 10.19 9.66 -2.10
N ILE A 44 10.01 9.41 -0.80
CA ILE A 44 8.83 9.80 -0.02
C ILE A 44 9.24 10.84 1.03
N GLY A 45 8.30 11.70 1.41
CA GLY A 45 8.49 12.64 2.52
C GLY A 45 7.97 12.05 3.83
N LEU A 46 8.73 12.20 4.90
CA LEU A 46 8.33 11.82 6.26
C LEU A 46 8.31 13.08 7.12
N PHE A 47 7.14 13.47 7.61
CA PHE A 47 6.95 14.67 8.42
C PHE A 47 6.79 14.28 9.88
N HIS A 48 7.57 14.91 10.75
CA HIS A 48 7.58 14.62 12.18
C HIS A 48 6.40 15.30 12.91
N ALA A 49 5.94 14.69 14.01
CA ALA A 49 4.82 15.19 14.81
C ALA A 49 5.02 16.59 15.43
N GLY A 50 6.25 17.12 15.42
CA GLY A 50 6.61 18.45 15.93
C GLY A 50 6.48 19.61 14.93
N GLY A 51 6.00 19.38 13.70
CA GLY A 51 5.57 20.44 12.78
C GLY A 51 6.68 21.24 12.08
N GLY A 52 7.95 20.84 12.15
CA GLY A 52 9.05 21.60 11.56
C GLY A 52 10.10 20.81 10.75
N ASP A 53 10.22 19.51 10.96
CA ASP A 53 11.25 18.71 10.30
C ASP A 53 10.63 17.66 9.36
N ALA A 54 11.14 17.62 8.13
CA ALA A 54 10.72 16.70 7.09
C ALA A 54 11.95 16.05 6.49
N THR A 55 11.98 14.72 6.50
CA THR A 55 13.07 13.95 5.92
C THR A 55 12.60 13.23 4.67
N LEU A 56 13.50 13.12 3.67
CA LEU A 56 13.25 12.27 2.51
C LEU A 56 13.74 10.86 2.81
N ALA A 57 12.88 9.87 2.56
CA ALA A 57 13.24 8.46 2.63
C ALA A 57 13.07 7.83 1.24
N THR A 58 13.92 6.87 0.91
CA THR A 58 13.83 6.12 -0.34
C THR A 58 13.15 4.79 -0.08
N VAL A 59 12.09 4.49 -0.82
CA VAL A 59 11.34 3.23 -0.74
C VAL A 59 11.28 2.57 -2.10
N THR A 60 11.45 1.25 -2.15
CA THR A 60 11.35 0.48 -3.39
C THR A 60 9.88 0.24 -3.75
N VAL A 61 9.49 0.62 -4.96
CA VAL A 61 8.22 0.25 -5.56
C VAL A 61 8.35 -1.15 -6.14
N HIS A 62 7.46 -2.04 -5.76
CA HIS A 62 7.38 -3.40 -6.28
C HIS A 62 6.19 -3.51 -7.23
N ARG A 63 6.32 -4.32 -8.27
CA ARG A 63 5.20 -4.72 -9.12
C ARG A 63 4.85 -6.17 -8.81
N THR A 64 3.58 -6.42 -8.52
CA THR A 64 3.06 -7.75 -8.25
C THR A 64 2.91 -8.53 -9.57
N GLY A 65 2.75 -9.85 -9.49
CA GLY A 65 2.46 -10.68 -10.67
C GLY A 65 1.18 -10.31 -11.43
N LEU A 66 0.32 -9.45 -10.85
CA LEU A 66 -0.91 -8.93 -11.45
C LEU A 66 -0.73 -7.55 -12.09
N GLY A 67 0.48 -7.00 -12.07
CA GLY A 67 0.80 -5.69 -12.63
C GLY A 67 0.48 -4.51 -11.70
N GLU A 68 -0.03 -4.76 -10.49
CA GLU A 68 -0.22 -3.72 -9.47
C GLU A 68 1.12 -3.25 -8.91
N LEU A 69 1.16 -2.01 -8.44
CA LEU A 69 2.27 -1.44 -7.71
C LEU A 69 2.00 -1.55 -6.21
N ARG A 70 3.01 -2.01 -5.47
CA ARG A 70 3.01 -2.11 -4.02
C ARG A 70 4.22 -1.40 -3.44
N LEU A 71 3.97 -0.59 -2.43
CA LEU A 71 5.01 0.06 -1.64
C LEU A 71 4.86 -0.38 -0.19
N ARG A 72 5.98 -0.72 0.46
CA ARG A 72 6.04 -1.01 1.89
C ARG A 72 6.96 0.02 2.54
N ILE A 73 6.40 0.82 3.44
CA ILE A 73 7.08 1.93 4.09
C ILE A 73 7.26 1.56 5.56
N PRO A 74 8.43 1.00 5.94
CA PRO A 74 8.72 0.72 7.33
C PRO A 74 9.01 2.02 8.09
N LEU A 75 8.33 2.20 9.20
CA LEU A 75 8.53 3.29 10.15
C LEU A 75 8.89 2.71 11.52
N SER A 76 9.83 3.34 12.20
CA SER A 76 10.10 3.05 13.61
C SER A 76 9.43 4.08 14.50
N ARG A 77 9.02 3.66 15.70
CA ARG A 77 8.41 4.54 16.70
C ARG A 77 9.33 5.71 17.08
N ALA A 78 10.65 5.48 17.08
CA ALA A 78 11.65 6.50 17.38
C ALA A 78 11.70 7.64 16.35
N MET A 79 11.24 7.41 15.12
CA MET A 79 11.17 8.45 14.09
C MET A 79 10.08 9.49 14.38
N ALA A 80 9.10 9.20 15.24
CA ALA A 80 8.02 10.13 15.58
C ALA A 80 7.33 10.77 14.35
N THR A 81 7.23 10.01 13.24
CA THR A 81 6.57 10.43 12.01
C THR A 81 5.07 10.60 12.26
N ALA A 82 4.51 11.74 11.87
CA ALA A 82 3.07 12.01 11.90
C ALA A 82 2.41 11.85 10.53
N MET A 83 3.12 12.14 9.44
CA MET A 83 2.58 12.06 8.08
C MET A 83 3.60 11.49 7.11
N ILE A 84 3.15 10.63 6.21
CA ILE A 84 3.91 10.15 5.05
C ILE A 84 3.37 10.85 3.82
N ALA A 85 4.23 11.51 3.03
CA ALA A 85 3.88 12.03 1.72
C ALA A 85 4.43 11.10 0.63
N LEU A 86 3.50 10.50 -0.12
CA LEU A 86 3.79 9.62 -1.24
C LEU A 86 3.51 10.35 -2.56
N PRO A 87 4.53 10.70 -3.37
CA PRO A 87 4.33 11.42 -4.62
C PRO A 87 3.82 10.49 -5.74
N LEU A 88 2.51 10.28 -5.79
CA LEU A 88 1.84 9.42 -6.76
C LEU A 88 2.20 9.80 -8.21
N ALA A 89 2.24 11.10 -8.50
CA ALA A 89 2.52 11.61 -9.85
C ALA A 89 3.85 11.12 -10.45
N LYS A 90 4.85 10.83 -9.60
CA LYS A 90 6.20 10.44 -10.05
C LYS A 90 6.31 9.02 -10.57
N PHE A 91 5.40 8.12 -10.18
CA PHE A 91 5.48 6.70 -10.55
C PHE A 91 4.16 6.11 -11.05
N ALA A 92 3.02 6.72 -10.72
CA ALA A 92 1.70 6.33 -11.18
C ALA A 92 0.79 7.56 -11.22
N PRO A 93 0.89 8.43 -12.25
CA PRO A 93 0.12 9.67 -12.33
C PRO A 93 -1.39 9.44 -12.47
N GLU A 94 -1.81 8.26 -12.90
CA GLU A 94 -3.22 7.84 -12.93
C GLU A 94 -3.33 6.37 -12.53
N GLY A 95 -4.33 6.04 -11.71
CA GLY A 95 -4.52 4.68 -11.23
C GLY A 95 -5.76 4.46 -10.37
N LEU A 96 -5.90 3.24 -9.87
CA LEU A 96 -6.82 2.87 -8.81
C LEU A 96 -6.03 2.73 -7.51
N LEU A 97 -6.37 3.51 -6.49
CA LEU A 97 -5.85 3.35 -5.14
C LEU A 97 -6.76 2.39 -4.38
N HIS A 98 -6.27 1.17 -4.14
CA HIS A 98 -7.02 0.14 -3.42
C HIS A 98 -7.12 0.43 -1.93
N GLY A 99 -6.14 1.17 -1.39
CA GLY A 99 -6.12 1.61 -0.01
C GLY A 99 -4.71 1.64 0.57
N VAL A 100 -4.66 2.00 1.84
CA VAL A 100 -3.45 1.97 2.65
C VAL A 100 -3.72 1.08 3.85
N THR A 101 -2.79 0.18 4.16
CA THR A 101 -2.86 -0.71 5.31
C THR A 101 -1.64 -0.52 6.20
N VAL A 102 -1.75 -0.89 7.46
CA VAL A 102 -0.66 -0.88 8.42
C VAL A 102 -0.60 -2.22 9.16
N GLN A 103 0.61 -2.73 9.29
CA GLN A 103 0.96 -3.85 10.16
C GLN A 103 1.97 -3.37 11.19
N GLN A 104 1.90 -3.86 12.42
CA GLN A 104 2.83 -3.48 13.49
C GLN A 104 3.54 -4.72 14.08
N GLY A 105 4.77 -4.51 14.54
CA GLY A 105 5.67 -5.54 15.06
C GLY A 105 6.70 -4.95 16.02
N ASP A 106 7.33 -5.79 16.84
CA ASP A 106 8.48 -5.39 17.66
C ASP A 106 9.74 -5.19 16.83
N ASP A 107 9.86 -5.92 15.72
CA ASP A 107 10.85 -5.69 14.67
C ASP A 107 10.22 -5.72 13.26
N VAL A 108 11.06 -5.53 12.22
CA VAL A 108 10.61 -5.48 10.81
C VAL A 108 10.03 -6.82 10.34
N ARG A 109 10.59 -7.94 10.81
CA ARG A 109 10.12 -9.28 10.44
C ARG A 109 8.77 -9.54 11.07
N ASP A 110 8.65 -9.29 12.37
CA ASP A 110 7.39 -9.45 13.11
C ASP A 110 6.29 -8.59 12.49
N ALA A 111 6.61 -7.34 12.13
CA ALA A 111 5.66 -6.44 11.48
C ALA A 111 5.25 -6.95 10.08
N ALA A 112 6.17 -7.53 9.32
CA ALA A 112 5.90 -8.05 7.97
C ALA A 112 5.06 -9.34 8.00
N GLU A 113 5.31 -10.21 8.98
CA GLU A 113 4.62 -11.49 9.16
C GLU A 113 3.30 -11.38 9.95
N SER A 114 3.05 -10.23 10.58
CA SER A 114 1.85 -9.97 11.37
C SER A 114 0.56 -10.16 10.54
N GLN A 115 -0.37 -10.96 11.05
CA GLN A 115 -1.71 -11.12 10.47
C GLN A 115 -2.69 -10.03 10.91
N ASP A 116 -2.30 -9.19 11.88
CA ASP A 116 -3.09 -8.06 12.35
C ASP A 116 -2.89 -6.86 11.43
N VAL A 117 -3.67 -6.85 10.33
CA VAL A 117 -3.63 -5.81 9.31
C VAL A 117 -4.78 -4.84 9.53
N ALA A 118 -4.46 -3.57 9.78
CA ALA A 118 -5.44 -2.51 9.89
C ALA A 118 -5.48 -1.66 8.61
N GLY A 119 -6.67 -1.42 8.07
CA GLY A 119 -6.87 -0.46 6.99
C GLY A 119 -6.88 0.97 7.50
N ILE A 120 -6.20 1.88 6.80
CA ILE A 120 -6.30 3.32 7.05
C ILE A 120 -7.57 3.81 6.36
N ALA A 121 -8.44 4.47 7.14
CA ALA A 121 -9.72 4.97 6.66
C ALA A 121 -9.53 5.92 5.47
N ALA A 122 -10.30 5.71 4.40
CA ALA A 122 -10.10 6.41 3.13
C ALA A 122 -10.30 7.93 3.25
N GLU A 123 -11.13 8.37 4.19
CA GLU A 123 -11.43 9.74 4.57
C GLU A 123 -10.30 10.42 5.35
N SER A 124 -9.40 9.65 5.97
CA SER A 124 -8.23 10.18 6.67
C SER A 124 -7.08 10.49 5.72
N LEU A 125 -7.12 9.93 4.51
CA LEU A 125 -6.12 10.16 3.46
C LEU A 125 -6.34 11.53 2.81
N VAL A 126 -5.28 12.33 2.74
CA VAL A 126 -5.34 13.64 2.07
C VAL A 126 -4.75 13.52 0.68
N HIS A 127 -5.50 13.99 -0.31
CA HIS A 127 -5.11 13.97 -1.73
C HIS A 127 -4.72 15.39 -2.12
N ALA A 128 -3.42 15.67 -2.20
CA ALA A 128 -2.89 16.99 -2.53
C ALA A 128 -2.48 17.03 -4.01
N GLY A 129 -3.13 17.88 -4.82
CA GLY A 129 -2.87 17.93 -6.27
C GLY A 129 -3.29 16.65 -7.01
N VAL A 130 -4.27 15.92 -6.47
CA VAL A 130 -4.81 14.66 -7.02
C VAL A 130 -6.33 14.72 -6.99
N GLN A 131 -6.96 14.50 -8.14
CA GLN A 131 -8.40 14.28 -8.23
C GLN A 131 -8.72 12.83 -7.89
N ARG A 132 -9.76 12.62 -7.07
CA ARG A 132 -10.21 11.28 -6.68
C ARG A 132 -11.69 11.10 -6.95
N THR A 133 -12.02 10.01 -7.64
CA THR A 133 -13.40 9.56 -7.88
C THR A 133 -13.52 8.09 -7.46
N GLY A 134 -13.98 7.86 -6.22
CA GLY A 134 -13.98 6.53 -5.63
C GLY A 134 -12.56 5.98 -5.43
N ALA A 135 -12.26 4.82 -6.03
CA ALA A 135 -10.91 4.25 -6.04
C ALA A 135 -10.01 4.87 -7.12
N HIS A 136 -10.59 5.44 -8.19
CA HIS A 136 -9.83 6.08 -9.25
C HIS A 136 -9.23 7.39 -8.76
N TYR A 137 -7.97 7.63 -9.13
CA TYR A 137 -7.29 8.89 -8.92
C TYR A 137 -6.52 9.32 -10.16
N ARG A 138 -6.33 10.63 -10.29
CA ARG A 138 -5.52 11.26 -11.33
C ARG A 138 -4.78 12.46 -10.74
N ALA A 139 -3.46 12.47 -10.86
CA ALA A 139 -2.64 13.62 -10.50
C ALA A 139 -2.90 14.79 -11.46
N GLU A 140 -3.07 15.99 -10.91
CA GLU A 140 -3.28 17.22 -11.69
C GLU A 140 -1.95 17.80 -12.20
N SER A 141 -0.87 17.58 -11.45
CA SER A 141 0.49 18.01 -11.76
C SER A 141 1.52 16.95 -11.34
N GLU A 142 2.80 17.20 -11.65
CA GLU A 142 3.92 16.36 -11.20
C GLU A 142 4.14 16.36 -9.68
N ASP A 143 3.47 17.27 -8.96
CA ASP A 143 3.54 17.40 -7.50
C ASP A 143 2.41 16.64 -6.78
N GLY A 144 1.56 15.92 -7.51
CA GLY A 144 0.44 15.17 -6.94
C GLY A 144 0.89 14.13 -5.91
N CYS A 145 0.45 14.31 -4.66
CA CYS A 145 0.85 13.52 -3.49
C CYS A 145 -0.35 12.96 -2.72
N LEU A 146 -0.19 11.73 -2.22
CA LEU A 146 -1.03 11.14 -1.21
C LEU A 146 -0.38 11.37 0.17
N LEU A 147 -1.08 12.03 1.08
CA LEU A 147 -0.64 12.17 2.46
C LEU A 147 -1.37 11.13 3.33
N ILE A 148 -0.58 10.33 4.03
CA ILE A 148 -1.04 9.22 4.86
C ILE A 148 -0.74 9.60 6.31
N PRO A 149 -1.77 9.77 7.16
CA PRO A 149 -1.55 10.00 8.59
C PRO A 149 -0.99 8.74 9.24
N VAL A 150 0.00 8.93 10.10
CA VAL A 150 0.59 7.88 10.92
C VAL A 150 -0.14 7.88 12.25
N ALA A 151 -0.91 6.82 12.51
CA ALA A 151 -1.55 6.64 13.80
C ALA A 151 -0.50 6.40 14.91
N PRO A 152 -0.78 6.74 16.18
CA PRO A 152 0.10 6.43 17.28
C PRO A 152 0.50 4.95 17.28
N MET A 153 1.80 4.68 17.22
CA MET A 153 2.32 3.31 17.13
C MET A 153 2.23 2.62 18.51
N THR A 154 1.62 1.45 18.54
CA THR A 154 1.55 0.62 19.76
C THR A 154 2.78 -0.28 19.90
N GLN A 155 3.40 -0.65 18.78
CA GLN A 155 4.64 -1.43 18.72
C GLN A 155 5.82 -0.59 18.18
N ASN A 156 7.01 -1.19 18.14
CA ASN A 156 8.25 -0.48 17.78
C ASN A 156 8.36 -0.19 16.28
N ILE A 157 7.84 -1.08 15.43
CA ILE A 157 7.85 -0.96 13.98
C ILE A 157 6.41 -0.98 13.44
N ALA A 158 6.16 -0.16 12.42
CA ALA A 158 4.95 -0.19 11.61
C ALA A 158 5.31 -0.22 10.13
N ILE A 159 4.67 -1.08 9.36
CA ILE A 159 4.83 -1.16 7.90
C ILE A 159 3.55 -0.65 7.26
N TYR A 160 3.64 0.52 6.62
CA TYR A 160 2.53 1.07 5.83
C TYR A 160 2.62 0.52 4.41
N SER A 161 1.60 -0.23 4.00
CA SER A 161 1.52 -0.82 2.67
C SER A 161 0.50 -0.09 1.81
N VAL A 162 0.93 0.39 0.64
CA VAL A 162 0.08 1.09 -0.33
C VAL A 162 -0.03 0.23 -1.59
N ALA A 163 -1.26 -0.03 -2.04
CA ALA A 163 -1.54 -0.83 -3.23
C ALA A 163 -2.26 0.00 -4.30
N ILE A 164 -1.69 0.01 -5.52
CA ILE A 164 -2.14 0.85 -6.63
C ILE A 164 -2.19 0.02 -7.91
N THR A 165 -3.28 0.08 -8.67
CA THR A 165 -3.30 -0.37 -10.07
C THR A 165 -3.08 0.83 -10.98
N PRO A 166 -1.93 0.98 -11.65
CA PRO A 166 -1.71 2.09 -12.57
C PRO A 166 -2.63 1.96 -13.80
N LEU A 167 -3.25 3.07 -14.23
CA LEU A 167 -4.18 3.11 -15.37
C LEU A 167 -3.68 3.95 -16.56
N GLY A 168 -2.51 4.58 -16.42
CA GLY A 168 -1.84 5.29 -17.51
C GLY A 168 -0.88 4.42 -18.31
N SER A 169 -0.52 4.88 -19.51
CA SER A 169 0.54 4.27 -20.33
C SER A 169 1.84 4.25 -19.53
N ASN A 170 2.36 3.04 -19.31
CA ASN A 170 3.64 2.70 -18.72
C ASN A 170 4.69 3.83 -18.91
N PRO A 171 5.19 4.49 -17.85
CA PRO A 171 6.47 5.17 -17.99
C PRO A 171 7.49 4.09 -18.31
N LYS A 172 8.28 4.33 -19.36
CA LYS A 172 9.41 3.49 -19.77
C LYS A 172 10.37 3.21 -18.61
#